data_AF-A0A7J6T330-F1
#
_entry.id   AF-A0A7J6T330-F1
#
_cell.length_a   1.000
_cell.length_b   1.000
_cell.length_c   1.000
_cell.angle_alpha   90.00
_cell.angle_beta   90.00
_cell.angle_gamma   90.00
#
_symmetry.space_group_name_H-M   'P 1'
#
loop_
_entity.id
_entity.type
_entity.pdbx_description
1 polymer ?
#
loop_
_entity_poly.entity_id
_entity_poly.type
_entity_poly.pdbx_seq_one_letter_code
_entity_poly.pdbx_strand_id
1 'polypeptide(L)'
;MRIFDFISFPSQPTIRLLLIAPLISQECLQLPLDRWQDSPTEDELAVAAAQLMGRPSLRDMTIEDVDGAPLDDRQRKAVMGVVLEANRVNQLVSMQRSCTAEDLGALLNSDRLADDECLRLLSAIRFLPGIFGCRRVNGSYQSSSGFAALAVADVGVCGSYLVKFAQDYNCTVHVLTPADGAYSSYLKFMAPQH
;
A
#
# COMPACT_ATOMS: atom_id res chain seq x y z
N MET A 1 3.34 6.84 20.59
CA MET A 1 2.87 5.46 20.35
C MET A 1 2.99 5.21 18.86
N ARG A 2 3.80 4.25 18.41
CA ARG A 2 4.21 4.13 17.00
C ARG A 2 3.28 3.16 16.27
N ILE A 3 3.00 3.40 14.98
CA ILE A 3 2.16 2.50 14.16
C ILE A 3 2.70 1.06 14.18
N PHE A 4 4.02 0.92 14.31
CA PHE A 4 4.73 -0.35 14.37
C PHE A 4 4.58 -1.12 15.67
N ASP A 5 4.23 -0.44 16.78
CA ASP A 5 3.90 -1.12 18.03
C ASP A 5 2.58 -1.93 17.89
N PHE A 6 1.74 -1.62 16.88
CA PHE A 6 0.54 -2.39 16.52
C PHE A 6 0.82 -3.63 15.67
N ILE A 7 1.99 -3.72 15.03
CA ILE A 7 2.35 -4.84 14.14
C ILE A 7 3.37 -5.73 14.84
N SER A 8 3.11 -6.02 16.10
CA SER A 8 3.69 -7.17 16.77
C SER A 8 2.53 -8.07 17.14
N PHE A 9 2.52 -9.29 16.61
CA PHE A 9 1.61 -10.36 17.04
C PHE A 9 2.36 -11.24 18.03
N PRO A 10 2.58 -10.79 19.29
CA PRO A 10 3.46 -11.49 20.23
C PRO A 10 2.97 -12.91 20.55
N SER A 11 1.66 -13.17 20.41
CA SER A 11 1.04 -14.49 20.55
C SER A 11 1.15 -15.37 19.31
N GLN A 12 1.51 -14.82 18.14
CA GLN A 12 1.58 -15.54 16.86
C GLN A 12 2.95 -15.24 16.21
N PRO A 13 4.03 -15.88 16.68
CA PRO A 13 5.39 -15.58 16.27
C PRO A 13 5.68 -15.94 14.81
N THR A 14 4.76 -16.56 14.07
CA THR A 14 4.88 -16.82 12.64
C THR A 14 4.27 -15.72 11.77
N ILE A 15 3.50 -14.79 12.34
CA ILE A 15 2.90 -13.71 11.55
C ILE A 15 3.93 -12.60 11.32
N ARG A 16 4.12 -12.23 10.06
CA ARG A 16 5.08 -11.23 9.60
C ARG A 16 4.47 -10.32 8.54
N LEU A 17 5.12 -9.18 8.38
CA LEU A 17 4.95 -8.36 7.19
C LEU A 17 5.88 -8.86 6.09
N LEU A 18 5.36 -8.95 4.87
CA LEU A 18 6.12 -9.22 3.66
C LEU A 18 6.14 -7.96 2.79
N LEU A 19 7.30 -7.63 2.23
CA LEU A 19 7.44 -6.72 1.11
C LEU A 19 7.69 -7.53 -0.16
N ILE A 20 6.81 -7.39 -1.14
CA ILE A 20 6.86 -8.11 -2.41
C ILE A 20 7.07 -7.08 -3.52
N ALA A 21 8.20 -7.13 -4.21
CA ALA A 21 8.56 -6.14 -5.22
C ALA A 21 8.80 -6.82 -6.57
N PRO A 22 8.09 -6.46 -7.65
CA PRO A 22 8.41 -6.91 -9.01
C PRO A 22 9.87 -6.59 -9.35
N LEU A 23 10.54 -7.55 -9.96
CA LEU A 23 11.84 -7.33 -10.59
C LEU A 23 11.58 -6.69 -11.94
N ILE A 24 11.77 -5.38 -12.05
CA ILE A 24 11.66 -4.67 -13.33
C ILE A 24 12.70 -5.27 -14.29
N SER A 25 12.24 -5.91 -15.37
CA SER A 25 13.13 -6.26 -16.48
C SER A 25 13.66 -4.96 -17.09
N GLN A 26 14.98 -4.83 -17.19
CA GLN A 26 15.65 -3.68 -17.79
C GLN A 26 15.30 -3.47 -19.28
N GLU A 27 14.47 -4.34 -19.89
CA GLU A 27 14.18 -4.32 -21.33
C GLU A 27 13.00 -3.42 -21.75
N CYS A 28 12.29 -2.74 -20.84
CA CYS A 28 11.21 -1.82 -21.21
C CYS A 28 11.55 -0.35 -20.94
N LEU A 29 12.68 0.12 -21.48
CA LEU A 29 12.98 1.54 -21.59
C LEU A 29 12.66 2.03 -23.01
N GLN A 30 11.36 2.12 -23.32
CA GLN A 30 10.82 3.06 -24.31
C GLN A 30 9.28 3.03 -24.24
N LEU A 31 8.72 3.63 -23.18
CA LEU A 31 7.36 4.17 -23.27
C LEU A 31 7.49 5.66 -23.64
N PRO A 32 6.67 6.16 -24.58
CA PRO A 32 6.77 7.54 -25.03
C PRO A 32 6.43 8.47 -23.87
N LEU A 33 7.43 9.23 -23.42
CA LEU A 33 7.34 10.25 -22.37
C LEU A 33 6.38 11.42 -22.70
N ASP A 34 5.78 11.42 -23.90
CA ASP A 34 5.16 12.61 -24.49
C ASP A 34 3.63 12.70 -24.37
N ARG A 35 2.95 11.90 -23.53
CA ARG A 35 1.46 11.96 -23.50
C ARG A 35 0.73 12.03 -22.16
N TRP A 36 1.40 12.07 -21.01
CA TRP A 36 0.70 11.98 -19.71
C TRP A 36 1.13 12.99 -18.63
N GLN A 37 1.90 14.03 -18.96
CA GLN A 37 2.36 15.02 -17.95
C GLN A 37 1.42 16.21 -17.69
N ASP A 38 0.34 16.37 -18.46
CA ASP A 38 -0.52 17.56 -18.35
C ASP A 38 -1.78 17.38 -17.47
N SER A 39 -2.00 16.19 -16.91
CA SER A 39 -3.13 15.95 -15.99
C SER A 39 -2.63 15.92 -14.55
N PRO A 40 -3.28 16.67 -13.63
CA PRO A 40 -2.93 16.61 -12.21
C PRO A 40 -3.12 15.19 -11.68
N THR A 41 -2.19 14.77 -10.82
CA THR A 41 -2.31 13.52 -10.06
C THR A 41 -3.55 13.54 -9.18
N GLU A 42 -4.04 12.38 -8.76
CA GLU A 42 -5.20 12.33 -7.85
C GLU A 42 -4.93 13.01 -6.50
N ASP A 43 -3.68 12.99 -6.02
CA ASP A 43 -3.27 13.71 -4.81
C ASP A 43 -3.35 15.24 -5.03
N GLU A 44 -2.88 15.74 -6.17
CA GLU A 44 -2.99 17.16 -6.53
C GLU A 44 -4.45 17.60 -6.73
N LEU A 45 -5.27 16.75 -7.36
CA LEU A 45 -6.72 16.98 -7.48
C LEU A 45 -7.41 17.05 -6.12
N ALA A 46 -7.05 16.16 -5.19
CA ALA A 46 -7.60 16.17 -3.84
C ALA A 46 -7.18 17.42 -3.06
N VAL A 47 -5.93 17.87 -3.19
CA VAL A 47 -5.44 19.10 -2.57
C VAL A 47 -6.14 20.34 -3.14
N ALA A 48 -6.27 20.43 -4.47
CA ALA A 48 -6.96 21.54 -5.12
C ALA A 48 -8.44 21.57 -4.72
N ALA A 49 -9.10 20.42 -4.66
CA ALA A 49 -10.49 20.30 -4.21
C ALA A 49 -10.64 20.72 -2.73
N ALA A 50 -9.71 20.35 -1.85
CA ALA A 50 -9.71 20.81 -0.45
C ALA A 50 -9.69 22.34 -0.35
N GLN A 51 -8.86 23.00 -1.16
CA GLN A 51 -8.77 24.46 -1.22
C GLN A 51 -10.07 25.10 -1.72
N LEU A 52 -10.69 24.53 -2.77
CA LEU A 52 -11.99 25.00 -3.27
C LEU A 52 -13.11 24.88 -2.23
N MET A 53 -13.03 23.86 -1.37
CA MET A 53 -13.94 23.68 -0.24
C MET A 53 -13.61 24.57 0.97
N GLY A 54 -12.59 25.43 0.87
CA GLY A 54 -12.14 26.29 1.96
C GLY A 54 -11.54 25.52 3.15
N ARG A 55 -11.08 24.28 2.92
CA ARG A 55 -10.55 23.41 3.98
C ARG A 55 -9.02 23.36 3.94
N PRO A 56 -8.34 23.54 5.08
CA PRO A 56 -6.88 23.42 5.16
C PRO A 56 -6.40 21.97 5.09
N SER A 57 -7.29 21.00 5.31
CA SER A 57 -6.99 19.56 5.27
C SER A 57 -8.27 18.75 5.02
N LEU A 58 -8.11 17.57 4.42
CA LEU A 58 -9.17 16.56 4.24
C LEU A 58 -9.31 15.62 5.45
N ARG A 59 -8.47 15.78 6.49
CA ARG A 59 -8.39 14.85 7.63
C ARG A 59 -9.71 14.64 8.37
N ASP A 60 -10.47 15.72 8.56
CA ASP A 60 -11.70 15.72 9.37
C ASP A 60 -12.95 15.79 8.49
N MET A 61 -12.83 15.45 7.20
CA MET A 61 -13.98 15.37 6.30
C MET A 61 -14.70 14.04 6.44
N THR A 62 -16.03 14.09 6.43
CA THR A 62 -16.87 12.89 6.36
C THR A 62 -17.23 12.55 4.90
N ILE A 63 -17.84 11.39 4.69
CA ILE A 63 -18.35 11.00 3.36
C ILE A 63 -19.45 11.97 2.92
N GLU A 64 -20.32 12.36 3.84
CA GLU A 64 -21.41 13.30 3.60
C GLU A 64 -20.90 14.70 3.22
N ASP A 65 -19.79 15.14 3.83
CA ASP A 65 -19.13 16.40 3.47
C ASP A 65 -18.67 16.40 2.00
N VAL A 66 -18.18 15.26 1.50
CA VAL A 66 -17.76 15.12 0.10
C VAL A 66 -18.98 15.11 -0.82
N ASP A 67 -20.01 14.36 -0.47
CA ASP A 67 -21.23 14.23 -1.28
C ASP A 67 -21.96 15.58 -1.44
N GLY A 68 -22.02 16.39 -0.38
CA GLY A 68 -22.61 17.73 -0.41
C GLY A 68 -21.74 18.82 -1.04
N ALA A 69 -20.48 18.53 -1.37
CA ALA A 69 -19.54 19.54 -1.89
C ALA A 69 -19.77 19.83 -3.39
N PRO A 70 -19.55 21.09 -3.82
CA PRO A 70 -19.64 21.50 -5.23
C PRO A 70 -18.37 21.07 -6.00
N LEU A 71 -18.11 19.77 -6.07
CA LEU A 71 -16.99 19.15 -6.75
C LEU A 71 -17.44 18.49 -8.06
N ASP A 72 -16.59 18.56 -9.08
CA ASP A 72 -16.75 17.71 -10.27
C ASP A 72 -16.48 16.23 -9.95
N ASP A 73 -16.80 15.32 -10.87
CA ASP A 73 -16.68 13.88 -10.64
C ASP A 73 -15.24 13.43 -10.37
N ARG A 74 -14.24 14.07 -11.00
CA ARG A 74 -12.82 13.70 -10.83
C ARG A 74 -12.31 14.16 -9.46
N GLN A 75 -12.65 15.40 -9.06
CA GLN A 75 -12.35 15.96 -7.76
C GLN A 75 -13.05 15.16 -6.65
N ARG A 76 -14.34 14.86 -6.82
CA ARG A 76 -15.12 14.04 -5.88
C ARG A 76 -14.49 12.68 -5.68
N LYS A 77 -14.13 11.98 -6.76
CA LYS A 77 -13.45 10.68 -6.70
C LYS A 77 -12.11 10.77 -5.95
N ALA A 78 -11.32 11.81 -6.23
CA ALA A 78 -10.02 12.02 -5.58
C ALA A 78 -10.18 12.29 -4.07
N VAL A 79 -11.04 13.23 -3.69
CA VAL A 79 -11.31 13.58 -2.29
C VAL A 79 -11.92 12.40 -1.52
N MET A 80 -12.92 11.73 -2.09
CA MET A 80 -13.53 10.54 -1.49
C MET A 80 -12.47 9.46 -1.25
N GLY A 81 -11.55 9.29 -2.20
CA GLY A 81 -10.39 8.41 -2.05
C GLY A 81 -9.55 8.70 -0.81
N VAL A 82 -9.24 9.97 -0.56
CA VAL A 82 -8.46 10.41 0.62
C VAL A 82 -9.27 10.24 1.91
N VAL A 83 -10.55 10.59 1.91
CA VAL A 83 -11.43 10.45 3.09
C VAL A 83 -11.58 8.99 3.50
N LEU A 84 -11.79 8.09 2.54
CA LEU A 84 -11.85 6.65 2.80
C LEU A 84 -10.52 6.10 3.35
N GLU A 85 -9.38 6.63 2.87
CA GLU A 85 -8.07 6.29 3.41
C GLU A 85 -7.90 6.73 4.87
N ALA A 86 -8.28 7.98 5.17
CA ALA A 86 -8.21 8.53 6.52
C ALA A 86 -9.10 7.73 7.49
N ASN A 87 -10.32 7.39 7.07
CA ASN A 87 -11.24 6.56 7.85
C ASN A 87 -10.65 5.17 8.15
N ARG A 88 -9.97 4.56 7.17
CA ARG A 88 -9.31 3.27 7.37
C ARG A 88 -8.18 3.35 8.40
N VAL A 89 -7.36 4.39 8.32
CA VAL A 89 -6.29 4.62 9.30
C VAL A 89 -6.88 4.85 10.69
N ASN A 90 -7.96 5.64 10.80
CA ASN A 90 -8.66 5.85 12.06
C ASN A 90 -9.25 4.55 12.62
N GLN A 91 -9.82 3.69 11.75
CA GLN A 91 -10.29 2.37 12.13
C GLN A 91 -9.15 1.52 12.70
N LEU A 92 -8.01 1.45 12.01
CA LEU A 92 -6.83 0.73 12.50
C LEU A 92 -6.36 1.25 13.87
N VAL A 93 -6.30 2.57 14.04
CA VAL A 93 -5.92 3.20 15.31
C VAL A 93 -6.94 2.89 16.42
N SER A 94 -8.23 2.85 16.11
CA SER A 94 -9.29 2.55 17.07
C SER A 94 -9.26 1.11 17.58
N MET A 95 -8.84 0.17 16.73
CA MET A 95 -8.72 -1.25 17.08
C MET A 95 -7.56 -1.54 18.04
N GLN A 96 -6.62 -0.61 18.17
CA GLN A 96 -5.48 -0.66 19.08
C GLN A 96 -4.86 -2.08 19.23
N ARG A 97 -4.82 -2.62 20.45
CA ARG A 97 -4.22 -3.92 20.80
C ARG A 97 -5.12 -5.14 20.48
N SER A 98 -6.36 -4.93 20.06
CA SER A 98 -7.27 -6.02 19.66
C SER A 98 -7.27 -6.30 18.16
N CYS A 99 -6.46 -5.59 17.38
CA CYS A 99 -6.34 -5.80 15.94
C CYS A 99 -5.71 -7.19 15.65
N THR A 100 -6.48 -8.07 15.01
CA THR A 100 -5.99 -9.37 14.53
C THR A 100 -5.28 -9.25 13.18
N ALA A 101 -4.57 -10.30 12.76
CA ALA A 101 -3.93 -10.31 11.45
C ALA A 101 -4.95 -10.28 10.31
N GLU A 102 -6.09 -10.93 10.52
CA GLU A 102 -7.27 -10.92 9.66
C GLU A 102 -7.85 -9.52 9.53
N ASP A 103 -8.01 -8.80 10.64
CA ASP A 103 -8.50 -7.42 10.63
C ASP A 103 -7.57 -6.49 9.84
N LEU A 104 -6.27 -6.57 10.11
CA LEU A 104 -5.26 -5.81 9.39
C LEU A 104 -5.24 -6.17 7.90
N GLY A 105 -5.32 -7.46 7.58
CA GLY A 105 -5.39 -7.96 6.21
C GLY A 105 -6.62 -7.45 5.45
N ALA A 106 -7.79 -7.46 6.08
CA ALA A 106 -9.03 -6.92 5.50
C ALA A 106 -8.91 -5.42 5.17
N LEU A 107 -8.28 -4.64 6.06
CA LEU A 107 -8.01 -3.22 5.82
C LEU A 107 -7.04 -3.01 4.65
N LEU A 108 -6.03 -3.87 4.49
CA LEU A 108 -5.06 -3.76 3.40
C LEU A 108 -5.64 -4.08 2.01
N ASN A 109 -6.65 -4.95 1.91
CA ASN A 109 -7.12 -5.45 0.62
C ASN A 109 -7.81 -4.41 -0.29
N SER A 110 -8.09 -3.21 0.20
CA SER A 110 -8.60 -2.12 -0.62
C SER A 110 -7.47 -1.32 -1.27
N ASP A 111 -7.39 -1.34 -2.60
CA ASP A 111 -6.45 -0.52 -3.37
C ASP A 111 -7.16 0.20 -4.51
N ARG A 112 -7.33 1.52 -4.37
CA ARG A 112 -8.01 2.37 -5.35
C ARG A 112 -7.08 2.78 -6.51
N LEU A 113 -5.77 2.68 -6.30
CA LEU A 113 -4.75 3.24 -7.17
C LEU A 113 -3.98 2.17 -7.96
N ALA A 114 -4.38 0.91 -7.84
CA ALA A 114 -3.75 -0.18 -8.55
C ALA A 114 -4.19 -0.18 -10.03
N ASP A 115 -3.21 -0.14 -10.93
CA ASP A 115 -3.41 -0.46 -12.35
C ASP A 115 -3.58 -1.98 -12.56
N ASP A 116 -3.83 -2.41 -13.79
CA ASP A 116 -4.08 -3.83 -14.11
C ASP A 116 -2.90 -4.75 -13.75
N GLU A 117 -1.66 -4.27 -13.83
CA GLU A 117 -0.49 -5.05 -13.45
C GLU A 117 -0.39 -5.20 -11.92
N CYS A 118 -0.60 -4.10 -11.20
CA CYS A 118 -0.67 -4.09 -9.76
C CYS A 118 -1.82 -4.96 -9.23
N LEU A 119 -3.01 -4.84 -9.82
CA LEU A 119 -4.18 -5.65 -9.46
C LEU A 119 -3.92 -7.14 -9.68
N ARG A 120 -3.24 -7.53 -10.77
CA ARG A 120 -2.87 -8.93 -11.02
C ARG A 120 -1.95 -9.47 -9.94
N LEU A 121 -0.89 -8.72 -9.57
CA LEU A 121 0.02 -9.17 -8.51
C LEU A 121 -0.67 -9.21 -7.14
N LEU A 122 -1.40 -8.16 -6.76
CA LEU A 122 -2.13 -8.12 -5.50
C LEU A 122 -3.16 -9.26 -5.40
N SER A 123 -3.86 -9.56 -6.48
CA SER A 123 -4.80 -10.69 -6.52
C SER A 123 -4.06 -12.01 -6.32
N ALA A 124 -2.94 -12.22 -7.00
CA ALA A 124 -2.14 -13.43 -6.84
C ALA A 124 -1.59 -13.61 -5.42
N ILE A 125 -1.11 -12.53 -4.79
CA ILE A 125 -0.66 -12.52 -3.39
C ILE A 125 -1.81 -12.96 -2.47
N ARG A 126 -3.03 -12.43 -2.65
CA ARG A 126 -4.20 -12.75 -1.81
C ARG A 126 -4.61 -14.22 -1.85
N PHE A 127 -4.31 -14.93 -2.94
CA PHE A 127 -4.62 -16.35 -3.07
C PHE A 127 -3.51 -17.28 -2.55
N LEU A 128 -2.37 -16.74 -2.10
CA LEU A 128 -1.34 -17.56 -1.46
C LEU A 128 -1.82 -18.05 -0.09
N PRO A 129 -1.65 -19.34 0.24
CA PRO A 129 -1.96 -19.86 1.56
C PRO A 129 -1.20 -19.09 2.65
N GLY A 130 -1.90 -18.70 3.72
CA GLY A 130 -1.31 -17.97 4.84
C GLY A 130 -1.20 -16.46 4.65
N ILE A 131 -1.73 -15.88 3.57
CA ILE A 131 -1.87 -14.42 3.42
C ILE A 131 -3.20 -13.96 4.00
N PHE A 132 -3.16 -12.98 4.91
CA PHE A 132 -4.35 -12.35 5.50
C PHE A 132 -4.85 -11.18 4.65
N GLY A 133 -3.93 -10.47 3.99
CA GLY A 133 -4.25 -9.41 3.04
C GLY A 133 -3.01 -8.66 2.57
N CYS A 134 -3.17 -7.92 1.49
CA CYS A 134 -2.07 -7.16 0.90
C CYS A 134 -2.53 -5.91 0.18
N ARG A 135 -1.61 -4.95 0.10
CA ARG A 135 -1.82 -3.65 -0.52
C ARG A 135 -0.58 -3.17 -1.27
N ARG A 136 -0.76 -2.33 -2.29
CA ARG A 136 0.34 -1.56 -2.87
C ARG A 136 0.94 -0.62 -1.83
N VAL A 137 2.26 -0.50 -1.87
CA VAL A 137 3.03 0.57 -1.25
C VAL A 137 3.85 1.25 -2.34
N ASN A 138 3.97 2.57 -2.29
CA ASN A 138 4.64 3.34 -3.34
C ASN A 138 6.12 2.95 -3.45
N GLY A 139 6.53 2.50 -4.64
CA GLY A 139 7.93 2.47 -5.07
C GLY A 139 8.23 3.74 -5.87
N SER A 140 8.38 4.89 -5.21
CA SER A 140 8.69 6.19 -5.83
C SER A 140 7.62 6.75 -6.80
N TYR A 141 7.24 8.01 -6.59
CA TYR A 141 6.33 8.81 -7.43
C TYR A 141 6.86 9.06 -8.87
N GLN A 142 7.93 8.40 -9.31
CA GLN A 142 8.66 8.70 -10.55
C GLN A 142 8.59 7.60 -11.62
N SER A 143 7.94 6.47 -11.36
CA SER A 143 7.74 5.42 -12.38
C SER A 143 6.33 4.83 -12.29
N SER A 144 5.61 4.86 -13.41
CA SER A 144 4.35 4.11 -13.56
C SER A 144 4.54 2.58 -13.50
N SER A 145 5.78 2.07 -13.54
CA SER A 145 6.08 0.63 -13.51
C SER A 145 6.69 0.13 -12.18
N GLY A 146 6.92 1.01 -11.20
CA GLY A 146 7.58 0.67 -9.93
C GLY A 146 6.60 0.61 -8.76
N PHE A 147 5.87 -0.48 -8.58
CA PHE A 147 5.07 -0.67 -7.36
C PHE A 147 5.66 -1.80 -6.52
N ALA A 148 5.48 -1.75 -5.19
CA ALA A 148 5.69 -2.90 -4.33
C ALA A 148 4.38 -3.20 -3.60
N ALA A 149 4.25 -4.39 -3.04
CA ALA A 149 3.13 -4.78 -2.22
C ALA A 149 3.61 -5.09 -0.80
N LEU A 150 2.83 -4.67 0.18
CA LEU A 150 2.97 -5.07 1.57
C LEU A 150 1.86 -6.06 1.91
N ALA A 151 2.22 -7.20 2.48
CA ALA A 151 1.28 -8.23 2.88
C ALA A 151 1.46 -8.63 4.34
N VAL A 152 0.36 -8.96 5.01
CA VAL A 152 0.38 -9.61 6.33
C VAL A 152 0.23 -11.10 6.10
N ALA A 153 1.17 -11.87 6.63
CA ALA A 153 1.30 -13.28 6.31
C ALA A 153 1.67 -14.12 7.53
N ASP A 154 1.13 -15.33 7.63
CA ASP A 154 1.70 -16.40 8.43
C ASP A 154 2.80 -17.10 7.62
N VAL A 155 4.07 -16.81 7.95
CA VAL A 155 5.22 -17.38 7.21
C VAL A 155 5.42 -18.87 7.47
N GLY A 156 4.83 -19.41 8.55
CA GLY A 156 4.80 -20.85 8.80
C GLY A 156 3.94 -21.60 7.78
N VAL A 157 2.94 -20.93 7.21
CA VAL A 157 2.05 -21.48 6.18
C VAL A 157 2.55 -21.09 4.79
N CYS A 158 2.78 -19.80 4.55
CA CYS A 158 3.06 -19.30 3.20
C CYS A 158 4.47 -19.62 2.71
N GLY A 159 5.44 -19.86 3.63
CA GLY A 159 6.85 -19.97 3.32
C GLY A 159 7.20 -20.99 2.22
N SER A 160 6.49 -22.13 2.18
CA SER A 160 6.70 -23.16 1.16
C SER A 160 6.26 -22.75 -0.26
N TYR A 161 5.40 -21.73 -0.37
CA TYR A 161 4.87 -21.22 -1.65
C TYR A 161 5.64 -19.99 -2.15
N LEU A 162 6.30 -19.24 -1.27
CA LEU A 162 6.91 -17.95 -1.60
C LEU A 162 8.02 -18.06 -2.66
N VAL A 163 8.81 -19.14 -2.66
CA VAL A 163 9.89 -19.34 -3.64
C VAL A 163 9.32 -19.52 -5.05
N LYS A 164 8.34 -20.41 -5.19
CA LYS A 164 7.69 -20.65 -6.49
C LYS A 164 6.94 -19.40 -6.94
N PHE A 165 6.23 -18.74 -6.04
CA PHE A 165 5.54 -17.48 -6.33
C PHE A 165 6.50 -16.41 -6.85
N ALA A 166 7.65 -16.22 -6.19
CA ALA A 166 8.68 -15.26 -6.60
C ALA A 166 9.20 -15.52 -8.02
N GLN A 167 9.32 -16.80 -8.41
CA GLN A 167 9.71 -17.21 -9.76
C GLN A 167 8.59 -16.97 -10.77
N ASP A 168 7.36 -17.43 -10.48
CA ASP A 168 6.21 -17.34 -11.37
C ASP A 168 5.83 -15.87 -11.69
N TYR A 169 6.00 -14.97 -10.71
CA TYR A 169 5.65 -13.55 -10.81
C TYR A 169 6.86 -12.61 -10.95
N ASN A 170 8.06 -13.18 -11.14
CA ASN A 170 9.31 -12.43 -11.28
C ASN A 170 9.44 -11.28 -10.26
N CYS A 171 9.39 -11.62 -8.96
CA CYS A 171 9.41 -10.64 -7.88
C CYS A 171 10.34 -11.08 -6.73
N THR A 172 10.82 -10.13 -5.93
CA THR A 172 11.49 -10.42 -4.66
C THR A 172 10.47 -10.42 -3.53
N VAL A 173 10.72 -11.25 -2.51
CA VAL A 173 9.93 -11.29 -1.28
C VAL A 173 10.87 -11.07 -0.10
N HIS A 174 10.58 -10.08 0.73
CA HIS A 174 11.35 -9.75 1.92
C HIS A 174 10.45 -9.84 3.16
N VAL A 175 10.93 -10.51 4.20
CA VAL A 175 10.28 -10.50 5.51
C VAL A 175 10.71 -9.24 6.25
N LEU A 176 9.76 -8.39 6.63
CA LEU A 176 10.03 -7.14 7.33
C LEU A 176 9.97 -7.33 8.84
N THR A 177 10.91 -6.70 9.54
CA THR A 177 10.90 -6.56 11.00
C THR A 177 10.81 -5.08 11.33
N PRO A 178 9.84 -4.63 12.16
CA PRO A 178 9.79 -3.25 12.59
C PRO A 178 11.05 -2.85 13.35
N ALA A 179 11.58 -1.65 13.08
CA ALA A 179 12.80 -1.15 13.70
C ALA A 179 12.56 0.22 14.35
N ASP A 180 13.30 0.51 15.43
CA ASP A 180 13.29 1.82 16.09
C ASP A 180 13.88 2.88 15.14
N GLY A 181 13.09 3.90 14.82
CA GLY A 181 13.50 4.96 13.90
C GLY A 181 14.45 5.97 14.54
N ALA A 182 15.74 5.89 14.22
CA ALA A 182 16.69 7.01 14.15
C ALA A 182 18.02 6.62 13.44
N TYR A 183 17.99 5.78 12.39
CA TYR A 183 19.12 5.52 11.47
C TYR A 183 18.62 5.16 10.05
N SER A 184 17.55 5.81 9.58
CA SER A 184 16.92 5.49 8.29
C SER A 184 17.56 6.20 7.08
N SER A 185 18.86 6.49 7.11
CA SER A 185 19.57 7.01 5.93
C SER A 185 19.98 5.91 4.95
N TYR A 186 19.91 4.62 5.33
CA TYR A 186 20.32 3.51 4.46
C TYR A 186 19.57 2.19 4.77
N LEU A 187 18.25 2.13 4.60
CA LEU A 187 17.66 0.86 4.15
C LEU A 187 17.97 0.70 2.64
N LYS A 188 19.27 0.71 2.32
CA LYS A 188 19.79 0.05 1.14
C LYS A 188 19.53 -1.44 1.37
N PHE A 189 18.73 -2.00 0.49
CA PHE A 189 18.58 -3.43 0.23
C PHE A 189 19.84 -4.22 0.65
N MET A 190 19.80 -4.89 1.79
CA MET A 190 20.77 -5.93 2.11
C MET A 190 20.18 -7.25 1.64
N ALA A 191 20.40 -7.54 0.36
CA ALA A 191 20.56 -8.93 -0.05
C ALA A 191 21.81 -9.49 0.67
N PRO A 192 21.82 -10.77 1.06
CA PRO A 192 23.03 -11.38 1.61
C PRO A 192 24.12 -11.29 0.55
N GLN A 193 25.22 -10.61 0.85
CA GLN A 193 26.44 -10.75 0.06
C GLN A 193 27.13 -12.04 0.54
N HIS A 194 27.39 -12.93 -0.42
CA HIS A 194 28.26 -14.09 -0.23
C HIS A 194 29.68 -13.65 0.16
#